data_AF-A0ABD6ATC5-F1
#
_entry.id   AF-A0ABD6ATC5-F1
#
_cell.length_a   1.000
_cell.length_b   1.000
_cell.length_c   1.000
_cell.angle_alpha   90.00
_cell.angle_beta   90.00
_cell.angle_gamma   90.00
#
_symmetry.space_group_name_H-M   'P 1'
#
loop_
_entity.id
_entity.type
_entity.pdbx_description
1 polymer ?
#
loop_
_entity_poly.entity_id
_entity_poly.type
_entity_poly.pdbx_seq_one_letter_code
_entity_poly.pdbx_strand_id
1 'polypeptide(L)'
;MMLDVEALGTFYEMAREGAELAAGRLTPMTDIQTRVGVTRLDFTTGPAIRAELDDDVRKVGIRVELSEGVEGTSLLLFDEDSAREVAATLTADMDEENLTQSAVAEVSQIMNSGFVDGWADVLQTEIDVSTPEYVDGTSPDAFLDADDVAPADELALVFRSQIEAVGTEFAFKHYFMPERDSIEALFERRTAGYSLEYEKLVGFDRMAHRGAETVAENLTKMTGIDMDVDIRRINFVSLDAIPEDVPAEPQVSVAFSFDGLPSGYLLFLFSERSANQLVEATVGESTDGEGLSAMGQDAVQELSNIMASGLLDGWANLLDTTIDHTTPTFAHDMGPAVVDPLIVGLSEGQEFAFVFDTRLKAVDTEFDLDIYAIPNETDLEAALERLDVTNVESVQVQAEFTAAQGGPNSDDLQEIGDIEGVDL
;
A
#
# COMPACT_ATOMS: atom_id res chain seq x y z
N MET A 1 25.71 -2.55 1.28
CA MET A 1 25.63 -2.75 -0.18
C MET A 1 24.17 -2.79 -0.58
N MET A 2 23.85 -2.03 -1.62
CA MET A 2 22.82 -0.99 -1.57
C MET A 2 21.54 -1.39 -2.29
N LEU A 3 20.42 -0.94 -1.73
CA LEU A 3 19.19 -0.80 -2.47
C LEU A 3 19.40 0.37 -3.44
N ASP A 4 19.83 0.09 -4.67
CA ASP A 4 20.15 1.14 -5.63
C ASP A 4 18.87 1.84 -6.11
N VAL A 5 18.66 3.05 -5.63
CA VAL A 5 17.52 3.90 -5.98
C VAL A 5 17.54 4.20 -7.47
N GLU A 6 18.70 4.34 -8.12
CA GLU A 6 18.77 4.59 -9.56
C GLU A 6 18.16 3.42 -10.36
N ALA A 7 18.45 2.19 -9.92
CA ALA A 7 17.87 1.02 -10.53
C ALA A 7 16.37 0.84 -10.18
N LEU A 8 15.94 1.15 -8.95
CA LEU A 8 14.51 1.21 -8.62
C LEU A 8 13.78 2.30 -9.43
N GLY A 9 14.43 3.42 -9.70
CA GLY A 9 13.97 4.47 -10.60
C GLY A 9 13.75 3.95 -12.01
N THR A 10 14.67 3.11 -12.52
CA THR A 10 14.51 2.45 -13.83
C THR A 10 13.27 1.55 -13.87
N PHE A 11 13.01 0.82 -12.78
CA PHE A 11 11.82 -0.02 -12.66
C PHE A 11 10.54 0.83 -12.56
N TYR A 12 10.58 1.93 -11.83
CA TYR A 12 9.48 2.88 -11.82
C TYR A 12 9.22 3.49 -13.21
N GLU A 13 10.27 3.88 -13.94
CA GLU A 13 10.18 4.38 -15.31
C GLU A 13 9.57 3.34 -16.26
N MET A 14 10.01 2.09 -16.15
CA MET A 14 9.42 0.95 -16.85
C MET A 14 7.91 0.87 -16.62
N ALA A 15 7.49 0.93 -15.36
CA ALA A 15 6.09 0.85 -15.00
C ALA A 15 5.30 2.05 -15.57
N ARG A 16 5.85 3.26 -15.47
CA ARG A 16 5.22 4.49 -15.97
C ARG A 16 5.10 4.49 -17.50
N GLU A 17 6.17 4.14 -18.20
CA GLU A 17 6.20 4.09 -19.67
C GLU A 17 5.26 2.99 -20.19
N GLY A 18 5.24 1.83 -19.55
CA GLY A 18 4.29 0.76 -19.84
C GLY A 18 2.84 1.22 -19.67
N ALA A 19 2.54 1.90 -18.56
CA ALA A 19 1.21 2.44 -18.31
C ALA A 19 0.80 3.51 -19.33
N GLU A 20 1.71 4.42 -19.70
CA GLU A 20 1.47 5.47 -20.69
C GLU A 20 1.20 4.89 -22.09
N LEU A 21 1.97 3.88 -22.51
CA LEU A 21 1.75 3.18 -23.77
C LEU A 21 0.45 2.39 -23.76
N ALA A 22 0.13 1.72 -22.66
CA ALA A 22 -1.13 1.01 -22.50
C ALA A 22 -2.32 1.97 -22.62
N ALA A 23 -2.33 3.07 -21.87
CA ALA A 23 -3.36 4.11 -21.97
C ALA A 23 -3.45 4.69 -23.40
N GLY A 24 -2.30 4.99 -24.01
CA GLY A 24 -2.22 5.47 -25.39
C GLY A 24 -2.84 4.52 -26.43
N ARG A 25 -2.90 3.21 -26.15
CA ARG A 25 -3.51 2.19 -27.03
C ARG A 25 -5.03 2.08 -26.87
N LEU A 26 -5.59 2.41 -25.70
CA LEU A 26 -7.04 2.40 -25.49
C LEU A 26 -7.74 3.59 -26.12
N THR A 27 -7.09 4.75 -26.09
CA THR A 27 -7.71 6.01 -26.54
C THR A 27 -8.25 5.93 -27.98
N PRO A 28 -7.52 5.38 -28.97
CA PRO A 28 -8.02 5.24 -30.34
C PRO A 28 -9.15 4.23 -30.52
N MET A 29 -9.31 3.26 -29.62
CA MET A 29 -10.26 2.15 -29.77
C MET A 29 -11.60 2.40 -29.10
N THR A 30 -11.57 3.15 -27.99
CA THR A 30 -12.74 3.40 -27.17
C THR A 30 -13.34 4.80 -27.40
N ASP A 31 -12.62 5.70 -28.10
CA ASP A 31 -12.90 7.15 -28.17
C ASP A 31 -12.93 7.82 -26.77
N ILE A 32 -12.38 7.13 -25.77
CA ILE A 32 -12.29 7.59 -24.39
C ILE A 32 -10.86 8.01 -24.13
N GLN A 33 -10.68 9.21 -23.59
CA GLN A 33 -9.36 9.63 -23.11
C GLN A 33 -9.03 8.81 -21.87
N THR A 34 -7.96 8.05 -21.88
CA THR A 34 -7.49 7.34 -20.67
C THR A 34 -6.36 8.14 -20.04
N ARG A 35 -6.35 8.21 -18.71
CA ARG A 35 -5.26 8.77 -17.92
C ARG A 35 -4.59 7.64 -17.14
N VAL A 36 -3.27 7.63 -17.19
CA VAL A 36 -2.48 6.83 -16.25
C VAL A 36 -2.69 7.47 -14.88
N GLY A 37 -3.29 6.71 -13.96
CA GLY A 37 -3.35 7.07 -12.55
C GLY A 37 -1.99 6.82 -11.93
N VAL A 38 -1.98 6.28 -10.72
CA VAL A 38 -0.70 6.08 -10.02
C VAL A 38 -0.04 4.77 -10.42
N THR A 39 1.25 4.87 -10.69
CA THR A 39 2.16 3.74 -10.88
C THR A 39 3.07 3.62 -9.68
N ARG A 40 3.28 2.40 -9.18
CA ARG A 40 4.06 2.15 -7.96
C ARG A 40 4.87 0.88 -8.06
N LEU A 41 5.96 0.88 -7.30
CA LEU A 41 6.76 -0.30 -7.02
C LEU A 41 6.57 -0.69 -5.56
N ASP A 42 5.80 -1.74 -5.32
CA ASP A 42 5.50 -2.24 -4.00
C ASP A 42 6.54 -3.27 -3.55
N PHE A 43 6.90 -3.22 -2.27
CA PHE A 43 7.61 -4.28 -1.56
C PHE A 43 6.64 -4.90 -0.57
N THR A 44 6.21 -6.12 -0.84
CA THR A 44 5.12 -6.77 -0.11
C THR A 44 5.32 -8.28 -0.04
N THR A 45 4.59 -8.98 0.82
CA THR A 45 4.69 -10.44 0.96
C THR A 45 3.58 -11.15 0.20
N GLY A 46 3.77 -12.44 -0.09
CA GLY A 46 2.74 -13.20 -0.78
C GLY A 46 1.38 -13.28 -0.07
N PRO A 47 1.34 -13.43 1.26
CA PRO A 47 0.11 -13.30 2.04
C PRO A 47 -0.55 -11.93 1.92
N ALA A 48 0.23 -10.84 1.87
CA ALA A 48 -0.31 -9.49 1.74
C ALA A 48 -0.93 -9.23 0.36
N ILE A 49 -0.32 -9.75 -0.72
CA ILE A 49 -0.91 -9.71 -2.06
C ILE A 49 -2.23 -10.49 -2.10
N ARG A 50 -2.26 -11.69 -1.50
CA ARG A 50 -3.49 -12.48 -1.42
C ARG A 50 -4.58 -11.77 -0.62
N ALA A 51 -4.26 -11.19 0.54
CA ALA A 51 -5.20 -10.43 1.35
C ALA A 51 -5.78 -9.22 0.59
N GLU A 52 -4.97 -8.53 -0.21
CA GLU A 52 -5.44 -7.41 -1.04
C GLU A 52 -6.45 -7.86 -2.12
N LEU A 53 -6.27 -9.05 -2.68
CA LEU A 53 -7.18 -9.58 -3.69
C LEU A 53 -8.47 -10.16 -3.09
N ASP A 54 -8.48 -10.45 -1.80
CA ASP A 54 -9.56 -11.07 -1.02
C ASP A 54 -10.46 -10.02 -0.34
N ASP A 55 -11.08 -9.16 -1.15
CA ASP A 55 -11.94 -8.05 -0.70
C ASP A 55 -13.44 -8.33 -0.86
N ASP A 56 -13.83 -9.60 -1.07
CA ASP A 56 -15.19 -10.06 -1.42
C ASP A 56 -15.80 -9.43 -2.69
N VAL A 57 -15.03 -8.67 -3.48
CA VAL A 57 -15.45 -8.11 -4.76
C VAL A 57 -15.10 -9.06 -5.89
N ARG A 58 -16.09 -9.37 -6.73
CA ARG A 58 -15.88 -10.16 -7.95
C ARG A 58 -15.01 -9.37 -8.92
N LYS A 59 -13.95 -10.00 -9.40
CA LYS A 59 -13.02 -9.45 -10.38
C LYS A 59 -12.88 -10.37 -11.58
N VAL A 60 -12.65 -9.77 -12.74
CA VAL A 60 -12.40 -10.47 -14.00
C VAL A 60 -11.24 -9.87 -14.74
N GLY A 61 -10.55 -10.64 -15.56
CA GLY A 61 -9.47 -10.12 -16.39
C GLY A 61 -8.60 -11.20 -17.00
N ILE A 62 -7.30 -10.92 -17.16
CA ILE A 62 -6.35 -11.87 -17.72
C ILE A 62 -5.12 -12.03 -16.86
N ARG A 63 -4.56 -13.25 -16.87
CA ARG A 63 -3.22 -13.57 -16.41
C ARG A 63 -2.35 -13.96 -17.60
N VAL A 64 -1.11 -13.50 -17.59
CA VAL A 64 -0.13 -13.79 -18.64
C VAL A 64 1.25 -13.99 -18.03
N GLU A 65 1.96 -14.99 -18.53
CA GLU A 65 3.36 -15.24 -18.15
C GLU A 65 4.29 -14.52 -19.11
N LEU A 66 5.32 -13.89 -18.55
CA LEU A 66 6.38 -13.23 -19.30
C LEU A 66 7.66 -14.04 -19.22
N SER A 67 8.40 -14.05 -20.32
CA SER A 67 9.69 -14.73 -20.43
C SER A 67 10.61 -13.96 -21.36
N GLU A 68 11.91 -14.25 -21.33
CA GLU A 68 12.93 -13.51 -22.07
C GLU A 68 13.01 -12.02 -21.66
N GLY A 69 14.21 -11.56 -21.27
CA GLY A 69 14.40 -10.17 -20.83
C GLY A 69 13.96 -9.93 -19.39
N VAL A 70 12.66 -10.13 -19.10
CA VAL A 70 12.05 -10.09 -17.76
C VAL A 70 11.02 -11.23 -17.60
N GLU A 71 11.28 -12.12 -16.65
CA GLU A 71 10.41 -13.26 -16.32
C GLU A 71 9.48 -12.92 -15.15
N GLY A 72 8.24 -13.44 -15.19
CA GLY A 72 7.24 -13.35 -14.12
C GLY A 72 5.80 -13.22 -14.61
N THR A 73 4.88 -13.03 -13.68
CA THR A 73 3.43 -13.07 -13.92
C THR A 73 2.84 -11.66 -14.03
N SER A 74 2.13 -11.39 -15.12
CA SER A 74 1.32 -10.18 -15.34
C SER A 74 -0.17 -10.49 -15.16
N LEU A 75 -0.83 -9.74 -14.29
CA LEU A 75 -2.24 -9.90 -13.94
C LEU A 75 -2.97 -8.56 -14.12
N LEU A 76 -4.01 -8.56 -14.94
CA LEU A 76 -4.88 -7.40 -15.16
C LEU A 76 -6.27 -7.75 -14.65
N LEU A 77 -6.80 -6.92 -13.75
CA LEU A 77 -8.10 -7.14 -13.11
C LEU A 77 -9.00 -5.91 -13.21
N PHE A 78 -10.26 -6.17 -13.51
CA PHE A 78 -11.39 -5.24 -13.46
C PHE A 78 -12.33 -5.70 -12.35
N ASP A 79 -12.86 -4.76 -11.58
CA ASP A 79 -14.06 -5.05 -10.79
C ASP A 79 -15.28 -5.25 -11.71
N GLU A 80 -16.37 -5.76 -11.13
CA GLU A 80 -17.55 -6.12 -11.91
C GLU A 80 -18.18 -4.93 -12.65
N ASP A 81 -18.17 -3.74 -12.06
CA ASP A 81 -18.78 -2.55 -12.65
C ASP A 81 -17.92 -2.00 -13.78
N SER A 82 -16.60 -1.93 -13.58
CA SER A 82 -15.62 -1.57 -14.60
C SER A 82 -15.65 -2.52 -15.79
N ALA A 83 -15.76 -3.83 -15.54
CA ALA A 83 -15.86 -4.84 -16.59
C ALA A 83 -17.12 -4.68 -17.45
N ARG A 84 -18.26 -4.36 -16.83
CA ARG A 84 -19.51 -4.06 -17.55
C ARG A 84 -19.39 -2.81 -18.41
N GLU A 85 -18.78 -1.76 -17.88
CA GLU A 85 -18.61 -0.49 -18.59
C GLU A 85 -17.67 -0.63 -19.80
N VAL A 86 -16.59 -1.40 -19.65
CA VAL A 86 -15.70 -1.78 -20.76
C VAL A 86 -16.47 -2.50 -21.86
N ALA A 87 -17.30 -3.47 -21.49
CA ALA A 87 -18.13 -4.22 -22.44
C ALA A 87 -19.15 -3.32 -23.14
N ALA A 88 -19.83 -2.44 -22.40
CA ALA A 88 -20.80 -1.51 -22.94
C ALA A 88 -20.17 -0.54 -23.96
N THR A 89 -18.97 -0.06 -23.67
CA THR A 89 -18.20 0.82 -24.55
C THR A 89 -17.87 0.14 -25.89
N LEU A 90 -17.42 -1.12 -25.86
CA LEU A 90 -16.94 -1.81 -27.06
C LEU A 90 -18.03 -2.46 -27.90
N THR A 91 -19.15 -2.87 -27.29
CA THR A 91 -20.11 -3.77 -27.94
C THR A 91 -21.40 -3.11 -28.42
N ALA A 92 -21.62 -1.83 -28.10
CA ALA A 92 -22.76 -1.01 -28.54
C ALA A 92 -24.10 -1.80 -28.66
N ASP A 93 -24.86 -1.85 -27.56
CA ASP A 93 -26.23 -2.40 -27.45
C ASP A 93 -26.40 -3.94 -27.59
N MET A 94 -25.51 -4.78 -27.04
CA MET A 94 -25.75 -6.23 -27.00
C MET A 94 -25.57 -6.84 -25.60
N ASP A 95 -26.68 -7.26 -24.98
CA ASP A 95 -26.76 -8.01 -23.72
C ASP A 95 -26.41 -9.49 -23.93
N GLU A 96 -25.16 -9.91 -23.70
CA GLU A 96 -24.83 -11.31 -23.35
C GLU A 96 -23.54 -11.36 -22.49
N GLU A 97 -23.52 -12.12 -21.39
CA GLU A 97 -22.33 -12.31 -20.54
C GLU A 97 -21.07 -12.78 -21.32
N ASN A 98 -21.25 -13.52 -22.42
CA ASN A 98 -20.17 -13.96 -23.30
C ASN A 98 -19.49 -12.79 -24.05
N LEU A 99 -20.22 -11.68 -24.29
CA LEU A 99 -19.68 -10.47 -24.90
C LEU A 99 -18.80 -9.70 -23.90
N THR A 100 -19.17 -9.69 -22.63
CA THR A 100 -18.36 -9.07 -21.56
C THR A 100 -17.01 -9.75 -21.42
N GLN A 101 -16.97 -11.08 -21.35
CA GLN A 101 -15.71 -11.82 -21.27
C GLN A 101 -14.79 -11.51 -22.46
N SER A 102 -15.34 -11.50 -23.68
CA SER A 102 -14.55 -11.26 -24.89
C SER A 102 -14.03 -9.82 -24.95
N ALA A 103 -14.86 -8.84 -24.60
CA ALA A 103 -14.47 -7.43 -24.55
C ALA A 103 -13.39 -7.17 -23.49
N VAL A 104 -13.57 -7.70 -22.28
CA VAL A 104 -12.59 -7.60 -21.19
C VAL A 104 -11.27 -8.24 -21.61
N ALA A 105 -11.30 -9.45 -22.20
CA ALA A 105 -10.08 -10.13 -22.65
C ALA A 105 -9.34 -9.34 -23.74
N GLU A 106 -10.07 -8.77 -24.71
CA GLU A 106 -9.48 -7.97 -25.79
C GLU A 106 -8.82 -6.68 -25.24
N VAL A 107 -9.53 -5.93 -24.40
CA VAL A 107 -8.98 -4.73 -23.73
C VAL A 107 -7.77 -5.08 -22.90
N SER A 108 -7.88 -6.12 -22.08
CA SER A 108 -6.78 -6.55 -21.23
C SER A 108 -5.54 -6.94 -22.06
N GLN A 109 -5.72 -7.62 -23.19
CA GLN A 109 -4.60 -7.99 -24.06
C GLN A 109 -3.93 -6.76 -24.66
N ILE A 110 -4.70 -5.78 -25.14
CA ILE A 110 -4.16 -4.52 -25.67
C ILE A 110 -3.36 -3.79 -24.59
N MET A 111 -3.87 -3.77 -23.36
CA MET A 111 -3.19 -3.16 -22.22
C MET A 111 -1.91 -3.88 -21.85
N ASN A 112 -1.97 -5.21 -21.71
CA ASN A 112 -0.79 -6.01 -21.40
C ASN A 112 0.30 -5.79 -22.46
N SER A 113 -0.05 -5.75 -23.75
CA SER A 113 0.92 -5.44 -24.80
C SER A 113 1.48 -4.02 -24.67
N GLY A 114 0.69 -3.03 -24.24
CA GLY A 114 1.19 -1.68 -23.96
C GLY A 114 2.23 -1.64 -22.83
N PHE A 115 1.92 -2.34 -21.72
CA PHE A 115 2.86 -2.52 -20.61
C PHE A 115 4.15 -3.20 -21.06
N VAL A 116 4.03 -4.37 -21.68
CA VAL A 116 5.17 -5.17 -22.14
C VAL A 116 6.04 -4.40 -23.13
N ASP A 117 5.45 -3.68 -24.07
CA ASP A 117 6.23 -2.90 -25.03
C ASP A 117 6.97 -1.74 -24.35
N GLY A 118 6.36 -1.07 -23.37
CA GLY A 118 7.05 -0.05 -22.58
C GLY A 118 8.20 -0.64 -21.75
N TRP A 119 8.02 -1.83 -21.21
CA TRP A 119 9.08 -2.53 -20.50
C TRP A 119 10.21 -2.93 -21.44
N ALA A 120 9.89 -3.45 -22.62
CA ALA A 120 10.85 -3.81 -23.65
C ALA A 120 11.67 -2.60 -24.11
N ASP A 121 11.04 -1.44 -24.26
CA ASP A 121 11.69 -0.18 -24.66
C ASP A 121 12.65 0.33 -23.56
N VAL A 122 12.20 0.39 -22.30
CA VAL A 122 13.05 0.81 -21.17
C VAL A 122 14.19 -0.17 -20.94
N LEU A 123 13.93 -1.48 -21.04
CA LEU A 123 14.94 -2.52 -20.86
C LEU A 123 15.85 -2.69 -22.09
N GLN A 124 15.43 -2.19 -23.25
CA GLN A 124 16.07 -2.43 -24.55
C GLN A 124 16.26 -3.93 -24.84
N THR A 125 15.23 -4.72 -24.53
CA THR A 125 15.19 -6.18 -24.73
C THR A 125 13.84 -6.60 -25.29
N GLU A 126 13.80 -7.72 -26.00
CA GLU A 126 12.54 -8.37 -26.33
C GLU A 126 12.00 -9.08 -25.09
N ILE A 127 10.67 -9.10 -24.96
CA ILE A 127 9.93 -9.78 -23.89
C ILE A 127 8.86 -10.64 -24.56
N ASP A 128 8.92 -11.93 -24.31
CA ASP A 128 7.96 -12.91 -24.79
C ASP A 128 6.78 -13.02 -23.85
N VAL A 129 5.58 -13.11 -24.43
CA VAL A 129 4.30 -13.10 -23.73
C VAL A 129 3.57 -14.41 -24.02
N SER A 130 3.14 -15.11 -22.98
CA SER A 130 2.38 -16.35 -23.11
C SER A 130 0.95 -16.11 -23.62
N THR A 131 0.20 -17.21 -23.85
CA THR A 131 -1.22 -17.07 -24.22
C THR A 131 -2.00 -16.59 -23.00
N PRO A 132 -2.78 -15.49 -23.10
CA PRO A 132 -3.56 -15.01 -21.97
C PRO A 132 -4.56 -16.03 -21.45
N GLU A 133 -4.57 -16.22 -20.14
CA GLU A 133 -5.57 -16.98 -19.42
C GLU A 133 -6.62 -16.04 -18.86
N TYR A 134 -7.90 -16.31 -19.12
CA TYR A 134 -8.99 -15.51 -18.55
C TYR A 134 -9.25 -15.94 -17.12
N VAL A 135 -9.28 -14.97 -16.20
CA VAL A 135 -9.52 -15.20 -14.77
C VAL A 135 -10.83 -14.53 -14.33
N ASP A 136 -11.56 -15.19 -13.44
CA ASP A 136 -12.86 -14.75 -12.92
C ASP A 136 -13.11 -15.38 -11.55
N GLY A 137 -13.34 -14.55 -10.54
CA GLY A 137 -13.65 -15.02 -9.20
C GLY A 137 -13.77 -13.89 -8.18
N THR A 138 -13.83 -14.27 -6.91
CA THR A 138 -13.80 -13.37 -5.76
C THR A 138 -12.61 -13.63 -4.86
N SER A 139 -11.95 -14.78 -5.00
CA SER A 139 -10.87 -15.25 -4.13
C SER A 139 -9.52 -15.22 -4.84
N PRO A 140 -8.40 -15.03 -4.12
CA PRO A 140 -7.05 -14.98 -4.71
C PRO A 140 -6.68 -16.19 -5.56
N ASP A 141 -7.13 -17.39 -5.18
CA ASP A 141 -6.87 -18.65 -5.91
C ASP A 141 -7.50 -18.69 -7.31
N ALA A 142 -8.41 -17.76 -7.64
CA ALA A 142 -8.96 -17.63 -8.98
C ALA A 142 -8.04 -16.81 -9.91
N PHE A 143 -7.09 -16.06 -9.35
CA PHE A 143 -6.25 -15.10 -10.08
C PHE A 143 -4.76 -15.45 -10.04
N LEU A 144 -4.33 -16.15 -9.00
CA LEU A 144 -2.92 -16.45 -8.72
C LEU A 144 -2.71 -17.95 -8.53
N ASP A 145 -1.65 -18.48 -9.13
CA ASP A 145 -1.10 -19.78 -8.82
C ASP A 145 -0.19 -19.70 -7.58
N ALA A 146 0.19 -20.87 -7.06
CA ALA A 146 1.06 -20.96 -5.89
C ALA A 146 2.45 -20.34 -6.14
N ASP A 147 2.93 -20.45 -7.39
CA ASP A 147 4.28 -20.04 -7.81
C ASP A 147 4.33 -18.57 -8.28
N ASP A 148 3.19 -17.92 -8.54
CA ASP A 148 3.11 -16.51 -8.99
C ASP A 148 3.60 -15.51 -7.94
N VAL A 149 3.74 -15.96 -6.69
CA VAL A 149 4.00 -15.11 -5.55
C VAL A 149 5.15 -15.67 -4.71
N ALA A 150 6.00 -14.77 -4.20
CA ALA A 150 7.10 -15.15 -3.33
C ALA A 150 6.63 -15.96 -2.10
N PRO A 151 7.52 -16.79 -1.53
CA PRO A 151 7.27 -17.48 -0.26
C PRO A 151 6.74 -16.54 0.83
N ALA A 152 5.96 -17.09 1.76
CA ALA A 152 5.23 -16.27 2.73
C ALA A 152 6.11 -15.41 3.64
N ASP A 153 7.35 -15.83 3.85
CA ASP A 153 8.39 -15.18 4.66
C ASP A 153 9.35 -14.32 3.84
N GLU A 154 9.14 -14.18 2.53
CA GLU A 154 9.96 -13.36 1.63
C GLU A 154 9.17 -12.16 1.09
N LEU A 155 9.85 -11.02 0.99
CA LEU A 155 9.32 -9.86 0.29
C LEU A 155 9.49 -10.03 -1.22
N ALA A 156 8.39 -9.87 -1.93
CA ALA A 156 8.32 -9.71 -3.37
C ALA A 156 8.31 -8.23 -3.74
N LEU A 157 8.87 -7.95 -4.93
CA LEU A 157 8.71 -6.69 -5.61
C LEU A 157 7.52 -6.83 -6.56
N VAL A 158 6.55 -5.92 -6.47
CA VAL A 158 5.33 -5.96 -7.29
C VAL A 158 5.14 -4.61 -7.96
N PHE A 159 5.01 -4.63 -9.27
CA PHE A 159 4.61 -3.46 -10.03
C PHE A 159 3.10 -3.34 -9.98
N ARG A 160 2.62 -2.17 -9.56
CA ARG A 160 1.19 -1.88 -9.60
C ARG A 160 0.94 -0.64 -10.43
N SER A 161 -0.09 -0.70 -11.24
CA SER A 161 -0.54 0.44 -12.02
C SER A 161 -2.06 0.49 -12.03
N GLN A 162 -2.58 1.67 -11.77
CA GLN A 162 -3.99 1.98 -11.94
C GLN A 162 -4.16 2.91 -13.14
N ILE A 163 -5.02 2.53 -14.06
CA ILE A 163 -5.34 3.35 -15.23
C ILE A 163 -6.85 3.59 -15.20
N GLU A 164 -7.20 4.86 -15.39
CA GLU A 164 -8.57 5.33 -15.29
C GLU A 164 -9.01 5.97 -16.60
N ALA A 165 -10.26 5.70 -16.98
CA ALA A 165 -10.85 6.26 -18.16
C ALA A 165 -11.52 7.62 -17.83
N VAL A 166 -11.21 8.66 -18.61
CA VAL A 166 -11.75 10.01 -18.41
C VAL A 166 -13.13 10.10 -19.04
N GLY A 167 -14.16 10.26 -18.22
CA GLY A 167 -15.55 10.43 -18.65
C GLY A 167 -16.34 9.13 -18.79
N THR A 168 -15.73 7.99 -18.50
CA THR A 168 -16.38 6.69 -18.28
C THR A 168 -15.90 6.11 -16.96
N GLU A 169 -16.79 5.55 -16.16
CA GLU A 169 -16.52 5.13 -14.78
C GLU A 169 -15.89 3.73 -14.74
N PHE A 170 -14.80 3.49 -15.48
CA PHE A 170 -14.05 2.24 -15.33
C PHE A 170 -12.58 2.48 -15.03
N ALA A 171 -12.09 1.66 -14.11
CA ALA A 171 -10.69 1.55 -13.73
C ALA A 171 -10.26 0.09 -13.85
N PHE A 172 -8.97 -0.13 -13.95
CA PHE A 172 -8.43 -1.47 -13.78
C PHE A 172 -7.10 -1.41 -13.05
N LYS A 173 -6.78 -2.54 -12.43
CA LYS A 173 -5.55 -2.73 -11.68
C LYS A 173 -4.66 -3.70 -12.44
N HIS A 174 -3.43 -3.28 -12.68
CA HIS A 174 -2.38 -4.11 -13.20
C HIS A 174 -1.43 -4.49 -12.06
N TYR A 175 -1.07 -5.76 -12.01
CA TYR A 175 -0.06 -6.32 -11.13
C TYR A 175 0.97 -7.03 -12.00
N PHE A 176 2.24 -6.70 -11.84
CA PHE A 176 3.32 -7.51 -12.40
C PHE A 176 4.25 -7.98 -11.28
N MET A 177 4.38 -9.29 -11.19
CA MET A 177 5.11 -10.03 -10.15
C MET A 177 6.30 -10.71 -10.83
N PRO A 178 7.43 -10.00 -10.97
CA PRO A 178 8.61 -10.55 -11.60
C PRO A 178 9.25 -11.64 -10.74
N GLU A 179 9.87 -12.61 -11.40
CA GLU A 179 10.70 -13.60 -10.71
C GLU A 179 11.94 -12.94 -10.11
N ARG A 180 12.37 -13.45 -8.95
CA ARG A 180 13.55 -12.94 -8.22
C ARG A 180 14.81 -12.95 -9.08
N ASP A 181 15.10 -14.08 -9.72
CA ASP A 181 16.30 -14.26 -10.56
C ASP A 181 16.29 -13.28 -11.76
N SER A 182 15.11 -13.02 -12.31
CA SER A 182 14.90 -12.05 -13.39
C SER A 182 15.24 -10.62 -12.94
N ILE A 183 14.77 -10.22 -11.75
CA ILE A 183 15.07 -8.91 -11.18
C ILE A 183 16.56 -8.78 -10.85
N GLU A 184 17.14 -9.77 -10.15
CA GLU A 184 18.58 -9.77 -9.83
C GLU A 184 19.42 -9.60 -11.11
N ALA A 185 19.11 -10.35 -12.17
CA ALA A 185 19.79 -10.25 -13.45
C ALA A 185 19.59 -8.89 -14.17
N LEU A 186 18.48 -8.20 -13.95
CA LEU A 186 18.24 -6.86 -14.49
C LEU A 186 19.05 -5.80 -13.74
N PHE A 187 19.09 -5.86 -12.41
CA PHE A 187 19.93 -4.99 -11.57
C PHE A 187 21.41 -5.16 -11.91
N GLU A 188 21.90 -6.40 -12.01
CA GLU A 188 23.31 -6.69 -12.33
C GLU A 188 23.75 -6.12 -13.70
N ARG A 189 22.83 -6.08 -14.68
CA ARG A 189 23.10 -5.55 -16.02
C ARG A 189 23.17 -4.02 -16.07
N ARG A 190 22.37 -3.34 -15.25
CA ARG A 190 22.17 -1.88 -15.29
C ARG A 190 23.11 -1.14 -14.36
N THR A 191 23.29 -1.64 -13.14
CA THR A 191 24.18 -1.03 -12.17
C THR A 191 25.56 -1.67 -12.27
N ALA A 192 26.65 -0.92 -12.02
CA ALA A 192 28.04 -1.35 -12.21
C ALA A 192 28.51 -2.50 -11.27
N GLY A 193 27.82 -3.63 -11.25
CA GLY A 193 28.07 -4.80 -10.40
C GLY A 193 27.39 -4.75 -9.03
N TYR A 194 26.28 -4.02 -8.88
CA TYR A 194 25.50 -4.00 -7.64
C TYR A 194 24.30 -4.95 -7.75
N SER A 195 24.08 -5.76 -6.73
CA SER A 195 22.95 -6.69 -6.61
C SER A 195 21.93 -6.16 -5.59
N LEU A 196 20.64 -6.36 -5.83
CA LEU A 196 19.59 -6.09 -4.85
C LEU A 196 19.76 -7.05 -3.66
N GLU A 197 20.18 -6.54 -2.50
CA GLU A 197 20.20 -7.32 -1.27
C GLU A 197 18.76 -7.45 -0.75
N TYR A 198 18.00 -8.41 -1.27
CA TYR A 198 16.65 -8.76 -0.79
C TYR A 198 16.61 -8.96 0.73
N GLU A 199 17.72 -9.40 1.33
CA GLU A 199 17.91 -9.52 2.78
C GLU A 199 17.72 -8.19 3.53
N LYS A 200 18.04 -7.05 2.90
CA LYS A 200 17.78 -5.73 3.48
C LYS A 200 16.35 -5.26 3.33
N LEU A 201 15.62 -5.79 2.35
CA LEU A 201 14.19 -5.54 2.24
C LEU A 201 13.46 -6.03 3.48
N VAL A 202 13.95 -7.10 4.12
CA VAL A 202 13.44 -7.57 5.42
C VAL A 202 13.47 -6.47 6.49
N GLY A 203 14.45 -5.55 6.42
CA GLY A 203 14.48 -4.37 7.28
C GLY A 203 13.28 -3.44 7.06
N PHE A 204 12.88 -3.22 5.80
CA PHE A 204 11.67 -2.47 5.47
C PHE A 204 10.41 -3.12 6.01
N ASP A 205 10.21 -4.41 5.76
CA ASP A 205 9.04 -5.14 6.27
C ASP A 205 8.95 -5.04 7.79
N ARG A 206 10.08 -5.22 8.49
CA ARG A 206 10.11 -5.12 9.96
C ARG A 206 9.83 -3.72 10.47
N MET A 207 10.37 -2.68 9.83
CA MET A 207 10.07 -1.28 10.16
C MET A 207 8.59 -0.99 9.99
N ALA A 208 8.02 -1.39 8.85
CA ALA A 208 6.60 -1.24 8.57
C ALA A 208 5.76 -2.00 9.61
N HIS A 209 6.10 -3.27 9.89
CA HIS A 209 5.36 -4.14 10.79
C HIS A 209 5.36 -3.60 12.22
N ARG A 210 6.55 -3.34 12.77
CA ARG A 210 6.72 -2.83 14.13
C ARG A 210 6.08 -1.45 14.30
N GLY A 211 6.18 -0.59 13.30
CA GLY A 211 5.54 0.72 13.29
C GLY A 211 4.02 0.61 13.37
N ALA A 212 3.41 -0.18 12.47
CA ALA A 212 1.96 -0.37 12.40
C ALA A 212 1.40 -1.00 13.68
N GLU A 213 2.01 -2.08 14.18
CA GLU A 213 1.59 -2.75 15.42
C GLU A 213 1.62 -1.80 16.63
N THR A 214 2.70 -1.02 16.77
CA THR A 214 2.84 -0.08 17.89
C THR A 214 1.75 0.99 17.85
N VAL A 215 1.38 1.47 16.66
CA VAL A 215 0.30 2.45 16.51
C VAL A 215 -1.05 1.82 16.85
N ALA A 216 -1.36 0.64 16.31
CA ALA A 216 -2.61 -0.07 16.59
C ALA A 216 -2.78 -0.37 18.09
N GLU A 217 -1.71 -0.84 18.75
CA GLU A 217 -1.68 -1.07 20.19
C GLU A 217 -1.93 0.21 20.99
N ASN A 218 -1.27 1.32 20.62
CA ASN A 218 -1.42 2.59 21.32
C ASN A 218 -2.84 3.13 21.17
N LEU A 219 -3.40 3.13 19.96
CA LEU A 219 -4.79 3.51 19.74
C LEU A 219 -5.74 2.66 20.57
N THR A 220 -5.60 1.33 20.53
CA THR A 220 -6.45 0.42 21.31
C THR A 220 -6.38 0.72 22.79
N LYS A 221 -5.17 0.94 23.35
CA LYS A 221 -4.98 1.29 24.77
C LYS A 221 -5.61 2.63 25.14
N MET A 222 -5.66 3.59 24.21
CA MET A 222 -6.08 4.96 24.48
C MET A 222 -7.57 5.18 24.28
N THR A 223 -8.15 4.54 23.27
CA THR A 223 -9.56 4.71 22.87
C THR A 223 -10.44 3.56 23.34
N GLY A 224 -9.85 2.40 23.66
CA GLY A 224 -10.58 1.16 23.91
C GLY A 224 -11.20 0.54 22.65
N ILE A 225 -10.88 1.06 21.47
CA ILE A 225 -11.33 0.54 20.18
C ILE A 225 -10.29 -0.47 19.69
N ASP A 226 -10.69 -1.72 19.48
CA ASP A 226 -9.80 -2.72 18.91
C ASP A 226 -9.46 -2.36 17.46
N MET A 227 -8.18 -2.04 17.25
CA MET A 227 -7.61 -1.66 15.96
C MET A 227 -6.88 -2.84 15.33
N ASP A 228 -7.12 -3.08 14.05
CA ASP A 228 -6.37 -4.02 13.22
C ASP A 228 -5.62 -3.30 12.10
N VAL A 229 -4.51 -3.90 11.66
CA VAL A 229 -3.71 -3.41 10.55
C VAL A 229 -4.30 -3.99 9.26
N ASP A 230 -5.06 -3.16 8.55
CA ASP A 230 -5.73 -3.55 7.29
C ASP A 230 -4.75 -3.60 6.13
N ILE A 231 -3.95 -2.54 5.96
CA ILE A 231 -2.96 -2.43 4.89
C ILE A 231 -1.64 -2.00 5.49
N ARG A 232 -0.56 -2.64 5.03
CA ARG A 232 0.81 -2.26 5.37
C ARG A 232 1.70 -2.53 4.17
N ARG A 233 2.19 -1.47 3.55
CA ARG A 233 2.98 -1.55 2.31
C ARG A 233 4.15 -0.60 2.36
N ILE A 234 5.23 -1.00 1.70
CA ILE A 234 6.33 -0.09 1.36
C ILE A 234 6.26 0.12 -0.13
N ASN A 235 6.09 1.37 -0.55
CA ASN A 235 5.98 1.73 -1.96
C ASN A 235 7.17 2.61 -2.33
N PHE A 236 7.80 2.36 -3.47
CA PHE A 236 8.71 3.29 -4.12
C PHE A 236 7.99 3.99 -5.27
N VAL A 237 7.85 5.31 -5.15
CA VAL A 237 7.01 6.13 -6.02
C VAL A 237 7.67 7.47 -6.34
N SER A 238 7.28 8.11 -7.43
CA SER A 238 7.64 9.51 -7.66
C SER A 238 6.95 10.39 -6.64
N LEU A 239 7.65 11.41 -6.14
CA LEU A 239 7.11 12.39 -5.21
C LEU A 239 5.81 13.05 -5.72
N ASP A 240 5.75 13.34 -7.02
CA ASP A 240 4.59 13.99 -7.65
C ASP A 240 3.34 13.07 -7.71
N ALA A 241 3.52 11.76 -7.56
CA ALA A 241 2.42 10.80 -7.57
C ALA A 241 1.73 10.67 -6.21
N ILE A 242 2.43 10.94 -5.10
CA ILE A 242 1.92 10.73 -3.74
C ILE A 242 0.60 11.47 -3.47
N PRO A 243 0.42 12.75 -3.86
CA PRO A 243 -0.85 13.45 -3.67
C PRO A 243 -2.03 12.82 -4.43
N GLU A 244 -1.78 12.13 -5.55
CA GLU A 244 -2.83 11.51 -6.38
C GLU A 244 -3.44 10.27 -5.71
N ASP A 245 -2.74 9.63 -4.77
CA ASP A 245 -3.24 8.47 -4.04
C ASP A 245 -4.02 8.81 -2.78
N VAL A 246 -3.98 10.07 -2.37
CA VAL A 246 -4.72 10.53 -1.21
C VAL A 246 -6.15 10.83 -1.64
N PRO A 247 -7.18 10.34 -0.91
CA PRO A 247 -8.57 10.61 -1.22
C PRO A 247 -8.84 12.10 -1.47
N ALA A 248 -9.43 12.42 -2.61
CA ALA A 248 -9.77 13.78 -3.03
C ALA A 248 -11.04 14.30 -2.34
N GLU A 249 -11.07 14.21 -1.01
CA GLU A 249 -12.16 14.65 -0.14
C GLU A 249 -11.62 15.40 1.08
N PRO A 250 -12.45 16.12 1.86
CA PRO A 250 -12.00 16.78 3.08
C PRO A 250 -11.47 15.78 4.11
N GLN A 251 -10.24 15.98 4.56
CA GLN A 251 -9.53 15.14 5.52
C GLN A 251 -9.05 15.98 6.70
N VAL A 252 -9.10 15.40 7.89
CA VAL A 252 -8.39 15.91 9.06
C VAL A 252 -7.01 15.31 9.06
N SER A 253 -5.99 16.13 9.25
CA SER A 253 -4.60 15.69 9.16
C SER A 253 -3.72 16.22 10.29
N VAL A 254 -2.72 15.41 10.65
CA VAL A 254 -1.65 15.82 11.54
C VAL A 254 -0.32 15.39 10.95
N ALA A 255 0.56 16.35 10.71
CA ALA A 255 1.88 16.12 10.13
C ALA A 255 3.01 16.43 11.12
N PHE A 256 4.11 15.69 10.98
CA PHE A 256 5.35 15.83 11.73
C PHE A 256 6.52 15.81 10.74
N SER A 257 7.56 16.59 10.99
CA SER A 257 8.88 16.25 10.45
C SER A 257 9.67 15.49 11.52
N PHE A 258 10.46 14.51 11.10
CA PHE A 258 11.35 13.77 11.98
C PHE A 258 12.79 13.90 11.50
N ASP A 259 13.71 13.90 12.45
CA ASP A 259 15.15 14.09 12.26
C ASP A 259 15.92 13.00 13.00
N GLY A 260 17.03 12.56 12.42
CA GLY A 260 17.77 11.40 12.90
C GLY A 260 18.25 10.57 11.72
N LEU A 261 18.26 9.25 11.89
CA LEU A 261 18.59 8.33 10.81
C LEU A 261 17.56 7.19 10.76
N PRO A 262 16.47 7.29 9.97
CA PRO A 262 16.23 8.33 8.95
C PRO A 262 15.64 9.65 9.47
N SER A 263 15.81 10.72 8.69
CA SER A 263 14.97 11.94 8.74
C SER A 263 13.80 11.83 7.73
N GLY A 264 12.79 12.71 7.80
CA GLY A 264 11.66 12.69 6.85
C GLY A 264 10.37 13.33 7.38
N TYR A 265 9.24 12.92 6.81
CA TYR A 265 7.90 13.37 7.20
C TYR A 265 6.97 12.22 7.56
N LEU A 266 6.12 12.44 8.56
CA LEU A 266 5.08 11.53 8.97
C LEU A 266 3.74 12.26 8.93
N LEU A 267 2.74 11.65 8.29
CA LEU A 267 1.42 12.21 8.11
C LEU A 267 0.35 11.21 8.56
N PHE A 268 -0.56 11.67 9.39
CA PHE A 268 -1.78 10.96 9.77
C PHE A 268 -2.96 11.63 9.07
N LEU A 269 -3.79 10.83 8.39
CA LEU A 269 -5.02 11.26 7.74
C LEU A 269 -6.22 10.53 8.32
N PHE A 270 -7.24 11.31 8.65
CA PHE A 270 -8.50 10.84 9.19
C PHE A 270 -9.64 11.40 8.35
N SER A 271 -10.59 10.55 7.99
CA SER A 271 -11.89 11.05 7.54
C SER A 271 -12.50 11.93 8.64
N GLU A 272 -13.34 12.89 8.29
CA GLU A 272 -14.03 13.71 9.30
C GLU A 272 -14.80 12.85 10.30
N ARG A 273 -15.37 11.73 9.84
CA ARG A 273 -16.06 10.74 10.68
C ARG A 273 -15.09 10.08 11.65
N SER A 274 -13.96 9.55 11.18
CA SER A 274 -12.94 8.92 12.02
C SER A 274 -12.40 9.89 13.06
N ALA A 275 -12.09 11.13 12.67
CA ALA A 275 -11.57 12.14 13.58
C ALA A 275 -12.57 12.48 14.70
N ASN A 276 -13.86 12.59 14.37
CA ASN A 276 -14.90 12.82 15.38
C ASN A 276 -15.06 11.61 16.33
N GLN A 277 -15.05 10.39 15.82
CA GLN A 277 -15.08 9.18 16.65
C GLN A 277 -13.89 9.10 17.59
N LEU A 278 -12.69 9.48 17.12
CA LEU A 278 -11.49 9.53 17.94
C LEU A 278 -11.65 10.49 19.13
N VAL A 279 -12.21 11.67 18.87
CA VAL A 279 -12.47 12.68 19.89
C VAL A 279 -13.53 12.19 20.87
N GLU A 280 -14.62 11.61 20.39
CA GLU A 280 -15.69 11.09 21.23
C GLU A 280 -15.18 9.98 22.16
N ALA A 281 -14.38 9.04 21.63
CA ALA A 281 -13.80 7.96 22.42
C ALA A 281 -12.84 8.44 23.51
N THR A 282 -12.13 9.56 23.27
CA THR A 282 -11.07 10.05 24.17
C THR A 282 -11.58 11.10 25.16
N VAL A 283 -12.42 12.03 24.70
CA VAL A 283 -12.91 13.17 25.47
C VAL A 283 -14.29 12.89 26.09
N GLY A 284 -15.06 11.95 25.52
CA GLY A 284 -16.41 11.62 25.98
C GLY A 284 -17.47 12.68 25.64
N GLU A 285 -17.16 13.62 24.74
CA GLU A 285 -18.10 14.63 24.24
C GLU A 285 -18.46 14.32 22.78
N SER A 286 -19.76 14.28 22.49
CA SER A 286 -20.27 14.20 21.12
C SER A 286 -20.07 15.54 20.42
N THR A 287 -19.45 15.52 19.24
CA THR A 287 -19.27 16.71 18.41
C THR A 287 -20.57 17.06 17.69
N ASP A 288 -21.47 17.77 18.37
CA ASP A 288 -22.77 18.20 17.81
C ASP A 288 -22.66 19.38 16.80
N GLY A 289 -21.48 19.62 16.21
CA GLY A 289 -21.18 20.77 15.33
C GLY A 289 -20.61 20.40 13.96
N GLU A 290 -20.57 21.35 13.03
CA GLU A 290 -19.83 21.21 11.76
C GLU A 290 -18.32 21.29 12.03
N GLY A 291 -17.64 20.14 11.98
CA GLY A 291 -16.19 20.01 12.14
C GLY A 291 -15.70 19.86 13.60
N LEU A 292 -14.39 19.70 13.74
CA LEU A 292 -13.73 19.52 15.04
C LEU A 292 -13.71 20.82 15.85
N SER A 293 -14.13 20.73 17.12
CA SER A 293 -13.94 21.82 18.09
C SER A 293 -12.46 22.03 18.40
N ALA A 294 -12.07 23.17 19.00
CA ALA A 294 -10.69 23.39 19.42
C ALA A 294 -10.17 22.30 20.36
N MET A 295 -11.03 21.81 21.27
CA MET A 295 -10.69 20.69 22.15
C MET A 295 -10.55 19.37 21.38
N GLY A 296 -11.37 19.16 20.34
CA GLY A 296 -11.24 18.01 19.44
C GLY A 296 -9.94 18.07 18.63
N GLN A 297 -9.55 19.24 18.13
CA GLN A 297 -8.27 19.44 17.43
C GLN A 297 -7.07 19.14 18.33
N ASP A 298 -7.11 19.60 19.59
CA ASP A 298 -6.05 19.31 20.57
C ASP A 298 -5.97 17.81 20.87
N ALA A 299 -7.12 17.13 21.01
CA ALA A 299 -7.17 15.69 21.22
C ALA A 299 -6.58 14.92 20.03
N VAL A 300 -6.99 15.23 18.79
CA VAL A 300 -6.44 14.57 17.58
C VAL A 300 -4.93 14.79 17.47
N GLN A 301 -4.43 15.99 17.76
CA GLN A 301 -2.99 16.27 17.75
C GLN A 301 -2.22 15.49 18.83
N GLU A 302 -2.74 15.42 20.05
CA GLU A 302 -2.09 14.68 21.15
C GLU A 302 -2.03 13.17 20.87
N LEU A 303 -3.13 12.60 20.36
CA LEU A 303 -3.19 11.20 19.98
C LEU A 303 -2.23 10.90 18.84
N SER A 304 -2.21 11.76 17.81
CA SER A 304 -1.26 11.64 16.69
C SER A 304 0.18 11.77 17.15
N ASN A 305 0.47 12.62 18.14
CA ASN A 305 1.81 12.76 18.71
C ASN A 305 2.26 11.48 19.44
N ILE A 306 1.36 10.84 20.18
CA ILE A 306 1.64 9.56 20.86
C ILE A 306 1.86 8.43 19.84
N MET A 307 1.04 8.39 18.78
CA MET A 307 1.23 7.45 17.67
C MET A 307 2.56 7.68 16.93
N ALA A 308 2.90 8.95 16.65
CA ALA A 308 4.16 9.32 16.00
C ALA A 308 5.36 8.87 16.82
N SER A 309 5.36 9.12 18.13
CA SER A 309 6.41 8.65 19.04
C SER A 309 6.51 7.12 19.02
N GLY A 310 5.39 6.40 19.14
CA GLY A 310 5.41 4.94 19.14
C GLY A 310 5.97 4.34 17.83
N LEU A 311 5.54 4.87 16.68
CA LEU A 311 6.02 4.44 15.38
C LEU A 311 7.53 4.69 15.22
N LEU A 312 7.99 5.92 15.47
CA LEU A 312 9.38 6.31 15.28
C LEU A 312 10.31 5.68 16.33
N ASP A 313 9.85 5.45 17.56
CA ASP A 313 10.57 4.64 18.56
C ASP A 313 10.72 3.19 18.08
N GLY A 314 9.67 2.64 17.44
CA GLY A 314 9.71 1.31 16.82
C GLY A 314 10.84 1.21 15.79
N TRP A 315 10.95 2.21 14.92
CA TRP A 315 12.01 2.31 13.91
C TRP A 315 13.38 2.52 14.55
N ALA A 316 13.50 3.46 15.49
CA ALA A 316 14.74 3.79 16.17
C ALA A 316 15.36 2.57 16.86
N ASN A 317 14.53 1.75 17.52
CA ASN A 317 14.97 0.50 18.14
C ASN A 317 15.46 -0.54 17.14
N LEU A 318 14.79 -0.67 15.99
CA LEU A 318 15.16 -1.64 14.96
C LEU A 318 16.46 -1.24 14.25
N LEU A 319 16.64 0.05 14.03
CA LEU A 319 17.80 0.62 13.35
C LEU A 319 18.98 0.92 14.28
N ASP A 320 18.83 0.65 15.59
CA ASP A 320 19.79 0.99 16.66
C ASP A 320 20.26 2.45 16.59
N THR A 321 19.29 3.36 16.55
CA THR A 321 19.48 4.80 16.31
C THR A 321 18.55 5.63 17.19
N THR A 322 18.50 6.93 16.96
CA THR A 322 17.55 7.85 17.60
C THR A 322 16.87 8.66 16.51
N ILE A 323 15.55 8.81 16.64
CA ILE A 323 14.71 9.56 15.72
C ILE A 323 13.83 10.47 16.58
N ASP A 324 14.05 11.77 16.47
CA ASP A 324 13.25 12.79 17.15
C ASP A 324 12.22 13.37 16.15
N HIS A 325 11.08 13.86 16.64
CA HIS A 325 10.06 14.49 15.80
C HIS A 325 9.69 15.90 16.31
N THR A 326 9.09 16.69 15.42
CA THR A 326 8.60 18.04 15.76
C THR A 326 7.28 17.98 16.53
N THR A 327 6.82 19.13 17.02
CA THR A 327 5.41 19.25 17.43
C THR A 327 4.45 19.03 16.25
N PRO A 328 3.23 18.54 16.48
CA PRO A 328 2.25 18.29 15.43
C PRO A 328 1.85 19.58 14.70
N THR A 329 1.61 19.46 13.39
CA THR A 329 0.97 20.50 12.57
C THR A 329 -0.39 19.98 12.11
N PHE A 330 -1.47 20.63 12.55
CA PHE A 330 -2.83 20.28 12.18
C PHE A 330 -3.28 21.00 10.89
N ALA A 331 -3.99 20.28 10.02
CA ALA A 331 -4.74 20.87 8.91
C ALA A 331 -6.07 20.12 8.67
N HIS A 332 -7.04 20.84 8.12
CA HIS A 332 -8.34 20.31 7.68
C HIS A 332 -8.62 20.89 6.29
N ASP A 333 -8.35 20.10 5.26
CA ASP A 333 -8.45 20.50 3.85
C ASP A 333 -8.69 19.26 2.98
N MET A 334 -8.78 19.43 1.67
CA MET A 334 -8.81 18.33 0.72
C MET A 334 -7.52 17.50 0.83
N GLY A 335 -7.62 16.18 0.82
CA GLY A 335 -6.49 15.26 0.99
C GLY A 335 -5.20 15.64 0.23
N PRO A 336 -5.24 15.84 -1.10
CA PRO A 336 -4.06 16.24 -1.86
C PRO A 336 -3.43 17.57 -1.38
N ALA A 337 -4.25 18.54 -0.98
CA ALA A 337 -3.77 19.85 -0.53
C ALA A 337 -3.05 19.80 0.82
N VAL A 338 -3.32 18.77 1.63
CA VAL A 338 -2.59 18.50 2.88
C VAL A 338 -1.19 17.96 2.61
N VAL A 339 -1.04 17.16 1.55
CA VAL A 339 0.19 16.41 1.25
C VAL A 339 1.16 17.23 0.42
N ASP A 340 0.66 18.05 -0.52
CA ASP A 340 1.45 18.91 -1.40
C ASP A 340 2.60 19.66 -0.68
N PRO A 341 2.39 20.32 0.47
CA PRO A 341 3.46 21.05 1.15
C PRO A 341 4.60 20.14 1.65
N LEU A 342 4.28 18.91 2.06
CA LEU A 342 5.27 17.93 2.53
C LEU A 342 6.13 17.44 1.35
N ILE A 343 5.48 17.20 0.21
CA ILE A 343 6.15 16.79 -1.03
C ILE A 343 7.10 17.87 -1.54
N VAL A 344 6.67 19.14 -1.53
CA VAL A 344 7.54 20.27 -1.89
C VAL A 344 8.80 20.29 -1.02
N GLY A 345 8.67 20.02 0.29
CA GLY A 345 9.80 19.93 1.20
C GLY A 345 10.79 18.80 0.89
N LEU A 346 10.30 17.65 0.39
CA LEU A 346 11.15 16.52 -0.01
C LEU A 346 11.77 16.71 -1.41
N SER A 347 11.05 17.39 -2.30
CA SER A 347 11.46 17.57 -3.71
C SER A 347 12.75 18.36 -3.90
N GLU A 348 13.22 19.08 -2.87
CA GLU A 348 14.48 19.82 -2.94
C GLU A 348 15.71 18.89 -3.02
N GLY A 349 15.58 17.61 -2.66
CA GLY A 349 16.70 16.67 -2.56
C GLY A 349 16.53 15.30 -3.23
N GLN A 350 15.32 14.91 -3.64
CA GLN A 350 15.04 13.60 -4.25
C GLN A 350 13.87 13.68 -5.24
N GLU A 351 13.83 12.79 -6.25
CA GLU A 351 12.74 12.69 -7.24
C GLU A 351 11.74 11.58 -6.86
N PHE A 352 12.24 10.55 -6.20
CA PHE A 352 11.49 9.40 -5.72
C PHE A 352 11.43 9.39 -4.19
N ALA A 353 10.53 8.59 -3.63
CA ALA A 353 10.47 8.34 -2.20
C ALA A 353 10.03 6.92 -1.90
N PHE A 354 10.58 6.39 -0.81
CA PHE A 354 9.95 5.29 -0.09
C PHE A 354 8.80 5.84 0.75
N VAL A 355 7.63 5.26 0.59
CA VAL A 355 6.43 5.59 1.34
C VAL A 355 6.00 4.34 2.10
N PHE A 356 6.06 4.40 3.41
CA PHE A 356 5.45 3.40 4.28
C PHE A 356 4.00 3.81 4.47
N ASP A 357 3.12 3.07 3.81
CA ASP A 357 1.68 3.29 3.81
C ASP A 357 1.04 2.26 4.75
N THR A 358 0.39 2.76 5.80
CA THR A 358 -0.30 1.93 6.79
C THR A 358 -1.74 2.41 6.94
N ARG A 359 -2.70 1.51 6.70
CA ARG A 359 -4.11 1.71 7.01
C ARG A 359 -4.49 0.90 8.23
N LEU A 360 -5.03 1.58 9.23
CA LEU A 360 -5.63 0.94 10.41
C LEU A 360 -7.16 1.03 10.31
N LYS A 361 -7.81 -0.08 10.62
CA LYS A 361 -9.27 -0.18 10.70
C LYS A 361 -9.69 -0.68 12.06
N ALA A 362 -10.81 -0.18 12.57
CA ALA A 362 -11.42 -0.76 13.74
C ALA A 362 -12.20 -2.03 13.39
N VAL A 363 -12.20 -3.01 14.30
CA VAL A 363 -12.88 -4.32 14.10
C VAL A 363 -14.40 -4.17 14.12
N ASP A 364 -14.93 -3.31 15.00
CA ASP A 364 -16.36 -3.20 15.29
C ASP A 364 -16.97 -1.81 15.01
N THR A 365 -16.19 -0.88 14.45
CA THR A 365 -16.68 0.46 14.10
C THR A 365 -16.07 0.95 12.79
N GLU A 366 -16.74 1.90 12.14
CA GLU A 366 -16.22 2.57 10.96
C GLU A 366 -15.22 3.65 11.40
N PHE A 367 -14.00 3.24 11.70
CA PHE A 367 -12.87 4.10 11.98
C PHE A 367 -11.71 3.68 11.08
N ASP A 368 -11.34 4.57 10.18
CA ASP A 368 -10.19 4.44 9.29
C ASP A 368 -9.14 5.50 9.63
N LEU A 369 -7.88 5.08 9.68
CA LEU A 369 -6.70 5.94 9.81
C LEU A 369 -5.66 5.54 8.77
N ASP A 370 -5.26 6.50 7.94
CA ASP A 370 -4.15 6.34 7.00
C ASP A 370 -2.90 7.03 7.54
N ILE A 371 -1.77 6.33 7.49
CA ILE A 371 -0.48 6.79 8.00
C ILE A 371 0.54 6.68 6.87
N TYR A 372 1.14 7.82 6.52
CA TYR A 372 2.20 7.90 5.53
C TYR A 372 3.49 8.32 6.22
N ALA A 373 4.48 7.43 6.26
CA ALA A 373 5.83 7.77 6.68
C ALA A 373 6.73 7.81 5.44
N ILE A 374 7.31 8.99 5.20
CA ILE A 374 8.10 9.29 4.00
C ILE A 374 9.51 9.73 4.46
N PRO A 375 10.40 8.75 4.71
CA PRO A 375 11.78 9.06 5.06
C PRO A 375 12.56 9.66 3.88
N ASN A 376 13.58 10.44 4.22
CA ASN A 376 14.63 10.79 3.27
C ASN A 376 15.33 9.51 2.80
N GLU A 377 15.46 9.39 1.49
CA GLU A 377 15.96 8.18 0.83
C GLU A 377 17.41 7.87 1.22
N THR A 378 18.30 8.86 1.18
CA THR A 378 19.71 8.69 1.52
C THR A 378 19.91 8.29 2.99
N ASP A 379 19.14 8.90 3.89
CA ASP A 379 19.22 8.57 5.31
C ASP A 379 18.70 7.17 5.61
N LEU A 380 17.59 6.77 4.96
CA LEU A 380 17.00 5.45 5.09
C LEU A 380 17.93 4.36 4.60
N GLU A 381 18.57 4.57 3.45
CA GLU A 381 19.58 3.68 2.92
C GLU A 381 20.74 3.52 3.92
N ALA A 382 21.28 4.63 4.41
CA ALA A 382 22.38 4.64 5.38
C ALA A 382 21.99 3.97 6.72
N ALA A 383 20.73 4.06 7.13
CA ALA A 383 20.20 3.33 8.29
C ALA A 383 20.18 1.81 8.04
N LEU A 384 19.64 1.37 6.91
CA LEU A 384 19.55 -0.05 6.55
C LEU A 384 20.91 -0.69 6.30
N GLU A 385 21.92 0.07 5.87
CA GLU A 385 23.29 -0.42 5.75
C GLU A 385 23.91 -0.86 7.08
N ARG A 386 23.43 -0.30 8.20
CA ARG A 386 23.93 -0.61 9.54
C ARG A 386 23.17 -1.75 10.20
N LEU A 387 22.01 -2.11 9.64
CA LEU A 387 21.17 -3.16 10.19
C LEU A 387 21.84 -4.52 9.98
N ASP A 388 22.25 -5.16 11.07
CA ASP A 388 22.90 -6.47 11.04
C ASP A 388 21.84 -7.56 10.88
N VAL A 389 21.65 -8.03 9.64
CA VAL A 389 20.65 -9.04 9.27
C VAL A 389 20.99 -10.42 9.86
N THR A 390 22.16 -10.62 10.48
CA THR A 390 22.63 -11.92 10.99
C THR A 390 22.16 -12.26 12.41
N ASN A 391 21.69 -11.29 13.20
CA ASN A 391 21.13 -11.52 14.55
C ASN A 391 19.62 -11.86 14.54
N VAL A 392 19.08 -12.05 13.35
CA VAL A 392 17.66 -11.93 13.06
C VAL A 392 16.90 -13.26 13.12
N GLU A 393 17.60 -14.41 13.14
CA GLU A 393 17.00 -15.75 13.26
C GLU A 393 16.43 -16.08 14.66
N SER A 394 16.56 -15.18 15.65
CA SER A 394 16.20 -15.50 17.06
C SER A 394 14.83 -15.00 17.53
N VAL A 395 14.06 -14.29 16.70
CA VAL A 395 12.66 -14.01 16.98
C VAL A 395 11.83 -14.78 15.96
N GLN A 396 11.41 -15.99 16.35
CA GLN A 396 10.32 -16.66 15.66
C GLN A 396 9.15 -15.69 15.58
N VAL A 397 8.76 -15.28 14.37
CA VAL A 397 7.40 -14.80 14.13
C VAL A 397 6.50 -16.00 14.36
N GLN A 398 6.15 -16.24 15.63
CA GLN A 398 5.02 -17.09 15.94
C GLN A 398 3.79 -16.25 15.61
N ALA A 399 3.33 -16.36 14.37
CA ALA A 399 1.93 -16.16 14.07
C ALA A 399 1.15 -17.26 14.83
N GLU A 400 0.93 -17.08 16.13
CA GLU A 400 -0.18 -17.74 16.81
C GLU A 400 -1.45 -17.02 16.38
N PHE A 401 -1.95 -17.39 15.19
CA PHE A 401 -3.39 -17.33 14.94
C PHE A 401 -4.04 -18.29 15.93
N THR A 402 -4.30 -17.81 17.15
CA THR A 402 -5.31 -18.43 17.99
C THR A 402 -6.65 -18.08 17.39
N ALA A 403 -7.09 -18.90 16.43
CA ALA A 403 -8.50 -19.03 16.15
C ALA A 403 -9.19 -19.28 17.49
N ALA A 404 -9.92 -18.30 17.99
CA ALA A 404 -10.69 -18.39 19.21
C ALA A 404 -11.85 -19.40 18.99
N GLN A 405 -11.53 -20.70 19.00
CA GLN A 405 -12.51 -21.74 19.24
C GLN A 405 -12.67 -21.88 20.75
N GLY A 406 -13.53 -21.04 21.30
CA GLY A 406 -13.86 -21.05 22.72
C GLY A 406 -14.90 -20.00 23.03
N GLY A 407 -16.14 -20.23 22.60
CA GLY A 407 -17.26 -19.47 23.16
C GLY A 407 -17.25 -19.58 24.69
N PRO A 408 -17.66 -18.54 25.43
CA PRO A 408 -17.64 -18.58 26.87
C PRO A 408 -18.49 -19.74 27.37
N ASN A 409 -17.87 -20.66 28.09
CA ASN A 409 -18.59 -21.68 28.84
C ASN A 409 -19.45 -20.95 29.88
N SER A 410 -20.77 -21.16 29.82
CA SER A 410 -21.75 -20.52 30.69
C SER A 410 -21.65 -20.90 32.18
N ASP A 411 -20.62 -21.65 32.57
CA ASP A 411 -20.43 -22.18 33.93
C ASP A 411 -19.36 -21.43 34.74
N ASP A 412 -18.55 -20.54 34.14
CA ASP A 412 -17.48 -19.82 34.87
C ASP A 412 -17.91 -18.46 35.46
N LEU A 413 -19.21 -18.11 35.40
CA LEU A 413 -19.76 -16.85 35.93
C LEU A 413 -20.42 -16.98 37.32
N GLN A 414 -20.10 -17.99 38.13
CA GLN A 414 -20.71 -18.16 39.46
C GLN A 414 -19.78 -18.11 40.69
N GLU A 415 -18.47 -17.84 40.56
CA GLU A 415 -17.61 -17.73 41.73
C GLU A 415 -16.71 -16.49 41.74
N ILE A 416 -17.30 -15.29 41.70
CA ILE A 416 -16.66 -14.09 42.28
C ILE A 416 -17.72 -13.27 43.02
N GLY A 417 -18.26 -13.87 44.08
CA GLY A 417 -18.95 -13.16 45.16
C GLY A 417 -18.04 -13.08 46.37
N ASP A 418 -18.00 -11.90 46.99
CA ASP A 418 -17.36 -11.57 48.27
C ASP A 418 -15.85 -11.25 48.24
N ILE A 419 -15.53 -9.99 47.92
CA ILE A 419 -14.45 -9.28 48.61
C ILE A 419 -15.05 -8.02 49.24
N GLU A 420 -15.28 -8.10 50.55
CA GLU A 420 -15.61 -6.96 51.40
C GLU A 420 -14.44 -5.96 51.46
N GLY A 421 -14.76 -4.68 51.27
CA GLY A 421 -14.10 -3.58 51.96
C GLY A 421 -13.00 -2.83 51.19
N VAL A 422 -13.39 -1.87 50.34
CA VAL A 422 -12.71 -0.56 50.25
C VAL A 422 -13.78 0.50 49.96
N ASP A 423 -13.80 1.52 50.80
CA ASP A 423 -14.68 2.68 50.80
C ASP A 423 -14.03 3.78 49.94
N LEU A 424 -14.66 4.18 48.83
CA LEU A 424 -14.45 5.46 48.13
C LEU A 424 -15.76 5.97 47.53
#